data_AF-A0A1I0K7P1-F1
#
_entry.id   AF-A0A1I0K7P1-F1
#
_cell.length_a   1.000
_cell.length_b   1.000
_cell.length_c   1.000
_cell.angle_alpha   90.00
_cell.angle_beta   90.00
_cell.angle_gamma   90.00
#
_symmetry.space_group_name_H-M   'P 1'
#
loop_
_entity.id
_entity.type
_entity.pdbx_description
1 polymer ?
#
loop_
_entity_poly.entity_id
_entity_poly.type
_entity_poly.pdbx_seq_one_letter_code
_entity_poly.pdbx_strand_id
1 'polypeptide(L)'
;MRRNPAAVVSALFFAAAPGTVAALGPYLVGGWRTHEPFPVQIMVPLRVAGAILVAAGLVVLVHAFVRFVVEGLGTPMPVAPPERLVVGGLYRYVRNPMYVAILTAIIGQAMVFGDRGLLFYAVAVALVVWSFVHWYEEPDLRRRFGAAYDDYRAHVPGWWPRLRPFRP
;
A
#
# COMPACT_ATOMS: atom_id res chain seq x y z
N MET A 1 14.95 -17.68 -19.81
CA MET A 1 14.74 -16.58 -18.84
C MET A 1 15.62 -16.83 -17.62
N ARG A 2 16.75 -16.11 -17.47
CA ARG A 2 17.60 -16.25 -16.28
C ARG A 2 16.85 -15.69 -15.07
N ARG A 3 16.53 -16.53 -14.08
CA ARG A 3 15.97 -16.08 -12.79
C ARG A 3 17.01 -15.22 -12.11
N ASN A 4 16.82 -13.90 -12.14
CA ASN A 4 17.74 -12.97 -11.48
C ASN A 4 17.50 -13.11 -9.97
N PRO A 5 18.47 -13.55 -9.16
CA PRO A 5 18.28 -13.79 -7.73
C PRO A 5 17.76 -12.54 -6.99
N ALA A 6 18.11 -11.35 -7.47
CA ALA A 6 17.59 -10.07 -7.00
C ALA A 6 16.06 -9.95 -7.14
N ALA A 7 15.46 -10.48 -8.22
CA ALA A 7 14.01 -10.46 -8.43
C ALA A 7 13.27 -11.42 -7.48
N VAL A 8 13.90 -12.53 -7.11
CA VAL A 8 13.34 -13.49 -6.15
C VAL A 8 13.38 -12.94 -4.72
N VAL A 9 14.51 -12.35 -4.30
CA VAL A 9 14.64 -11.70 -2.98
C VAL A 9 13.67 -10.53 -2.84
N SER A 10 13.55 -9.73 -3.90
CA SER A 10 12.58 -8.65 -4.05
C SER A 10 11.12 -9.10 -3.89
N ALA A 11 10.75 -10.20 -4.55
CA ALA A 11 9.41 -10.77 -4.43
C ALA A 11 9.13 -11.35 -3.04
N LEU A 12 10.13 -11.98 -2.40
CA LEU A 12 10.00 -12.51 -1.05
C LEU A 12 9.85 -11.40 0.00
N PHE A 13 10.64 -10.33 -0.08
CA PHE A 13 10.49 -9.16 0.79
C PHE A 13 9.11 -8.50 0.61
N PHE A 14 8.62 -8.44 -0.62
CA PHE A 14 7.31 -7.88 -0.93
C PHE A 14 6.14 -8.75 -0.43
N ALA A 15 6.27 -10.07 -0.47
CA ALA A 15 5.29 -10.94 0.19
C ALA A 15 5.36 -10.81 1.72
N ALA A 16 6.58 -10.69 2.25
CA ALA A 16 6.84 -10.67 3.68
C ALA A 16 6.42 -9.34 4.33
N ALA A 17 6.83 -8.17 3.83
CA ALA A 17 6.61 -6.90 4.52
C ALA A 17 5.12 -6.45 4.49
N PRO A 18 4.51 -6.21 3.32
CA PRO A 18 3.06 -6.02 3.20
C PRO A 18 2.23 -7.14 3.84
N GLY A 19 2.62 -8.40 3.64
CA GLY A 19 1.92 -9.54 4.24
C GLY A 19 2.01 -9.54 5.77
N THR A 20 3.13 -9.12 6.33
CA THR A 20 3.28 -8.97 7.79
C THR A 20 2.37 -7.86 8.29
N VAL A 21 2.36 -6.70 7.65
CA VAL A 21 1.54 -5.56 8.09
C VAL A 21 0.04 -5.81 7.90
N ALA A 22 -0.35 -6.45 6.79
CA ALA A 22 -1.76 -6.66 6.43
C ALA A 22 -2.33 -8.03 6.86
N ALA A 23 -1.53 -8.97 7.34
CA ALA A 23 -2.03 -10.26 7.85
C ALA A 23 -1.54 -10.56 9.28
N LEU A 24 -0.23 -10.49 9.55
CA LEU A 24 0.29 -10.76 10.89
C LEU A 24 -0.13 -9.68 11.89
N GLY A 25 -0.06 -8.40 11.53
CA GLY A 25 -0.51 -7.30 12.39
C GLY A 25 -1.96 -7.45 12.84
N PRO A 26 -2.93 -7.61 11.91
CA PRO A 26 -4.33 -7.87 12.25
C PRO A 26 -4.53 -9.12 13.11
N TYR A 27 -3.78 -10.19 12.83
CA TYR A 27 -3.79 -11.39 13.67
C TYR A 27 -3.32 -11.11 15.11
N LEU A 28 -2.24 -10.34 15.28
CA LEU A 28 -1.73 -10.01 16.62
C LEU A 28 -2.69 -9.08 17.39
N VAL A 29 -3.44 -8.23 16.69
CA VAL A 29 -4.38 -7.29 17.31
C VAL A 29 -5.68 -7.99 17.72
N GLY A 30 -6.29 -8.75 16.81
CA GLY A 30 -7.65 -9.28 17.00
C GLY A 30 -7.76 -10.81 17.00
N GLY A 31 -6.67 -11.54 16.69
CA GLY A 31 -6.66 -13.00 16.60
C GLY A 31 -7.58 -13.57 15.53
N TRP A 32 -7.95 -12.77 14.51
CA TRP A 32 -9.00 -13.08 13.53
C TRP A 32 -10.38 -13.39 14.14
N ARG A 33 -10.65 -12.89 15.36
CA ARG A 33 -11.94 -13.08 16.01
C ARG A 33 -12.98 -12.16 15.39
N THR A 34 -14.13 -12.71 15.06
CA THR A 34 -15.28 -11.92 14.61
C THR A 34 -16.03 -11.37 15.81
N HIS A 35 -16.30 -10.07 15.76
CA HIS A 35 -17.11 -9.35 16.70
C HIS A 35 -18.40 -8.93 15.99
N GLU A 36 -19.48 -8.82 16.75
CA GLU A 36 -20.80 -8.41 16.25
C GLU A 36 -21.28 -7.16 17.01
N PRO A 37 -20.61 -6.02 16.82
CA PRO A 37 -20.96 -4.78 17.52
C PRO A 37 -22.30 -4.18 17.08
N PHE A 38 -22.86 -4.64 15.96
CA PHE A 38 -24.12 -4.14 15.40
C PHE A 38 -25.08 -5.29 15.05
N PRO A 39 -26.39 -5.02 14.88
CA PRO A 39 -27.36 -6.00 14.41
C PRO A 39 -26.98 -6.63 13.06
N VAL A 40 -27.45 -7.87 12.83
CA VAL A 40 -27.13 -8.67 11.62
C VAL A 40 -27.44 -7.93 10.31
N GLN A 41 -28.50 -7.12 10.29
CA GLN A 41 -28.93 -6.35 9.11
C GLN A 41 -27.89 -5.30 8.68
N ILE A 42 -27.08 -4.80 9.62
CA ILE A 42 -25.99 -3.86 9.37
C ILE A 42 -24.69 -4.63 9.16
N MET A 43 -24.47 -5.69 9.94
CA MET A 43 -23.23 -6.46 9.87
C MET A 43 -23.03 -7.16 8.53
N VAL A 44 -24.06 -7.75 7.95
CA VAL A 44 -23.91 -8.46 6.66
C VAL A 44 -23.46 -7.51 5.54
N PRO A 45 -24.14 -6.37 5.27
CA PRO A 45 -23.64 -5.38 4.30
C PRO A 45 -22.24 -4.85 4.63
N LEU A 46 -21.94 -4.61 5.91
CA LEU A 46 -20.63 -4.12 6.32
C LEU A 46 -19.51 -5.13 6.00
N ARG A 47 -19.74 -6.42 6.27
CA ARG A 47 -18.80 -7.50 5.96
C ARG A 47 -18.59 -7.64 4.46
N VAL A 48 -19.65 -7.54 3.66
CA VAL A 48 -19.56 -7.56 2.18
C VAL A 48 -18.74 -6.38 1.67
N ALA A 49 -19.04 -5.17 2.14
CA ALA A 49 -18.27 -3.98 1.78
C ALA A 49 -16.79 -4.12 2.21
N GLY A 50 -16.54 -4.63 3.41
CA GLY A 50 -15.20 -4.92 3.91
C GLY A 50 -14.44 -5.92 3.04
N ALA A 51 -15.08 -7.02 2.64
CA ALA A 51 -14.50 -8.02 1.75
C ALA A 51 -14.16 -7.43 0.37
N ILE A 52 -15.03 -6.57 -0.17
CA ILE A 52 -14.76 -5.83 -1.42
C ILE A 52 -13.52 -4.93 -1.26
N LEU A 53 -13.40 -4.21 -0.14
CA LEU A 53 -12.23 -3.36 0.13
C LEU A 53 -10.94 -4.17 0.25
N VAL A 54 -10.98 -5.33 0.93
CA VAL A 54 -9.83 -6.25 1.02
C VAL A 54 -9.42 -6.71 -0.37
N ALA A 55 -10.37 -7.19 -1.18
CA ALA A 55 -10.10 -7.65 -2.54
C ALA A 55 -9.53 -6.53 -3.43
N ALA A 56 -10.13 -5.33 -3.38
CA ALA A 56 -9.65 -4.17 -4.12
C ALA A 56 -8.24 -3.77 -3.68
N GLY A 57 -7.96 -3.72 -2.38
CA GLY A 57 -6.64 -3.46 -1.83
C GLY A 57 -5.59 -4.46 -2.32
N LEU A 58 -5.90 -5.76 -2.30
CA LEU A 58 -4.99 -6.79 -2.81
C LEU A 58 -4.70 -6.62 -4.31
N VAL A 59 -5.72 -6.33 -5.13
CA VAL A 59 -5.55 -6.08 -6.57
C VAL A 59 -4.64 -4.88 -6.81
N VAL A 60 -4.88 -3.77 -6.13
CA VAL A 60 -4.07 -2.55 -6.22
C VAL A 60 -2.64 -2.80 -5.78
N LEU A 61 -2.44 -3.53 -4.68
CA LEU A 61 -1.12 -3.86 -4.14
C LEU A 61 -0.30 -4.70 -5.13
N VAL A 62 -0.90 -5.75 -5.69
CA VAL A 62 -0.27 -6.60 -6.72
C VAL A 62 0.05 -5.77 -7.96
N HIS A 63 -0.88 -4.95 -8.43
CA HIS A 63 -0.68 -4.13 -9.63
C HIS A 63 0.44 -3.10 -9.44
N ALA A 64 0.46 -2.39 -8.31
CA ALA A 64 1.49 -1.41 -8.00
C ALA A 64 2.89 -2.04 -7.92
N PHE A 65 3.00 -3.26 -7.41
CA PHE A 65 4.25 -4.01 -7.37
C PHE A 65 4.74 -4.45 -8.74
N VAL A 66 3.85 -5.00 -9.57
CA VAL A 66 4.20 -5.38 -10.94
C VAL A 66 4.79 -4.19 -11.69
N ARG A 67 4.28 -2.97 -11.48
CA ARG A 67 4.86 -1.76 -12.06
C ARG A 67 6.26 -1.45 -11.52
N PHE A 68 6.51 -1.63 -10.23
CA PHE A 68 7.87 -1.45 -9.68
C PHE A 68 8.87 -2.44 -10.28
N VAL A 69 8.49 -3.70 -10.44
CA VAL A 69 9.34 -4.73 -11.05
C VAL A 69 9.58 -4.47 -12.54
N VAL A 70 8.54 -4.04 -13.27
CA VAL A 70 8.61 -3.85 -14.73
C VAL A 70 9.21 -2.50 -15.13
N GLU A 71 8.90 -1.42 -14.40
CA GLU A 71 9.29 -0.05 -14.75
C GLU A 71 10.45 0.50 -13.90
N GLY A 72 10.54 0.07 -12.64
CA GLY A 72 11.53 0.59 -11.68
C GLY A 72 12.90 -0.09 -11.77
N LEU A 73 13.01 -1.24 -12.45
CA LEU A 73 14.23 -2.07 -12.50
C LEU A 73 14.82 -2.39 -11.10
N GLY A 74 13.98 -2.39 -10.07
CA GLY A 74 14.34 -2.58 -8.66
C GLY A 74 13.08 -2.80 -7.81
N THR A 75 13.19 -2.73 -6.49
CA THR A 75 12.05 -2.83 -5.57
C THR A 75 11.86 -1.59 -4.71
N PRO A 76 10.67 -1.42 -4.10
CA PRO A 76 10.47 -0.40 -3.05
C PRO A 76 11.34 -0.63 -1.80
N MET A 77 12.21 -1.65 -1.78
CA MET A 77 13.11 -1.91 -0.66
C MET A 77 14.29 -0.91 -0.69
N PRO A 78 14.62 -0.24 0.43
CA PRO A 78 15.76 0.68 0.50
C PRO A 78 17.10 0.06 0.08
N VAL A 79 17.22 -1.27 0.20
CA VAL A 79 18.43 -2.06 -0.09
C VAL A 79 18.57 -2.40 -1.59
N ALA A 80 17.49 -2.28 -2.38
CA ALA A 80 17.51 -2.48 -3.83
C ALA A 80 16.61 -1.45 -4.54
N PRO A 81 16.92 -0.15 -4.39
CA PRO A 81 16.00 0.92 -4.77
C PRO A 81 15.87 1.02 -6.31
N PRO A 82 14.74 1.53 -6.83
CA PRO A 82 14.49 1.56 -8.27
C PRO A 82 15.43 2.52 -8.99
N GLU A 83 15.98 2.13 -10.13
CA GLU A 83 16.92 2.96 -10.93
C GLU A 83 16.21 4.14 -11.61
N ARG A 84 14.89 4.06 -11.77
CA ARG A 84 14.05 5.06 -12.43
C ARG A 84 12.86 5.44 -11.55
N LEU A 85 12.45 6.70 -11.66
CA LEU A 85 11.24 7.17 -10.99
C LEU A 85 10.01 6.50 -11.62
N VAL A 86 9.29 5.70 -10.84
CA VAL A 86 8.10 4.97 -11.30
C VAL A 86 6.90 5.91 -11.30
N VAL A 87 6.53 6.41 -12.49
CA VAL A 87 5.36 7.28 -12.72
C VAL A 87 4.35 6.64 -13.67
N GLY A 88 4.33 5.31 -13.77
CA GLY A 88 3.41 4.55 -14.62
C GLY A 88 2.22 3.96 -13.86
N GLY A 89 1.17 3.57 -14.58
CA GLY A 89 -0.02 2.94 -14.01
C GLY A 89 -0.68 3.77 -12.90
N LEU A 90 -0.91 3.16 -11.74
CA LEU A 90 -1.52 3.80 -10.57
C LEU A 90 -0.70 4.96 -10.00
N TYR A 91 0.62 4.96 -10.20
CA TYR A 91 1.49 6.06 -9.78
C TYR A 91 1.19 7.36 -10.53
N ARG A 92 0.47 7.33 -11.67
CA ARG A 92 -0.02 8.55 -12.34
C ARG A 92 -1.15 9.24 -11.58
N TYR A 93 -1.78 8.55 -10.64
CA TYR A 93 -2.96 9.02 -9.92
C TYR A 93 -2.68 9.31 -8.45
N VAL A 94 -1.77 8.57 -7.82
CA VAL A 94 -1.40 8.76 -6.42
C VAL A 94 0.06 8.35 -6.25
N ARG A 95 0.85 9.08 -5.45
CA ARG A 95 2.28 8.75 -5.30
C ARG A 95 2.51 7.49 -4.48
N ASN A 96 1.59 7.18 -3.56
CA ASN A 96 1.71 6.11 -2.56
C ASN A 96 0.65 5.00 -2.69
N PRO A 97 0.38 4.43 -3.89
CA PRO A 97 -0.73 3.50 -4.10
C PRO A 97 -0.59 2.21 -3.27
N MET A 98 0.64 1.73 -3.03
CA MET A 98 0.88 0.54 -2.21
C MET A 98 0.44 0.75 -0.75
N TYR A 99 0.80 1.88 -0.16
CA TYR A 99 0.43 2.19 1.22
C TYR A 99 -1.08 2.39 1.36
N VAL A 100 -1.71 3.08 0.39
CA VAL A 100 -3.17 3.22 0.31
C VAL A 100 -3.85 1.86 0.22
N ALA A 101 -3.32 0.94 -0.58
CA ALA A 101 -3.84 -0.42 -0.71
C ALA A 101 -3.78 -1.21 0.61
N ILE A 102 -2.65 -1.15 1.31
CA ILE A 102 -2.47 -1.83 2.61
C ILE A 102 -3.47 -1.28 3.64
N LEU A 103 -3.59 0.05 3.76
CA LEU A 103 -4.54 0.68 4.68
C LEU A 103 -5.99 0.32 4.33
N THR A 104 -6.33 0.29 3.03
CA THR A 104 -7.66 -0.09 2.55
C THR A 104 -7.98 -1.54 2.92
N ALA A 105 -7.01 -2.46 2.79
CA ALA A 105 -7.18 -3.85 3.19
C ALA A 105 -7.39 -3.98 4.72
N ILE A 106 -6.63 -3.26 5.54
CA ILE A 106 -6.78 -3.30 7.01
C ILE A 106 -8.15 -2.75 7.44
N ILE A 107 -8.61 -1.66 6.82
CA ILE A 107 -9.96 -1.10 7.09
C ILE A 107 -11.03 -2.11 6.65
N GLY A 108 -10.86 -2.74 5.49
CA GLY A 108 -11.76 -3.80 5.03
C GLY A 108 -11.80 -4.99 6.00
N GLN A 109 -10.66 -5.38 6.58
CA GLN A 109 -10.60 -6.40 7.64
C GLN A 109 -11.35 -5.96 8.89
N ALA A 110 -11.19 -4.72 9.34
CA ALA A 110 -11.95 -4.19 10.48
C ALA A 110 -13.47 -4.30 10.27
N MET A 111 -13.93 -4.07 9.05
CA MET A 111 -15.34 -4.23 8.67
C MET A 111 -15.79 -5.69 8.62
N VAL A 112 -14.95 -6.60 8.09
CA VAL A 112 -15.22 -8.05 8.03
C VAL A 112 -15.28 -8.65 9.43
N PHE A 113 -14.34 -8.32 10.29
CA PHE A 113 -14.23 -8.85 11.65
C PHE A 113 -15.05 -8.06 12.67
N GLY A 114 -15.63 -6.92 12.31
CA GLY A 114 -16.35 -6.04 13.25
C GLY A 114 -15.46 -5.51 14.38
N ASP A 115 -14.14 -5.43 14.15
CA ASP A 115 -13.15 -5.20 15.20
C ASP A 115 -12.62 -3.76 15.18
N ARG A 116 -12.98 -2.99 16.22
CA ARG A 116 -12.48 -1.62 16.42
C ARG A 116 -10.98 -1.55 16.68
N GLY A 117 -10.37 -2.61 17.20
CA GLY A 117 -8.92 -2.72 17.38
C GLY A 117 -8.19 -2.61 16.04
N LEU A 118 -8.76 -3.21 14.98
CA LEU A 118 -8.21 -3.11 13.63
C LEU A 118 -8.32 -1.69 13.04
N LEU A 119 -9.32 -0.89 13.44
CA LEU A 119 -9.39 0.53 13.07
C LEU A 119 -8.28 1.33 13.74
N PHE A 120 -8.04 1.13 15.05
CA PHE A 120 -6.92 1.77 15.73
C PHE A 120 -5.57 1.35 15.14
N TYR A 121 -5.43 0.07 14.80
CA TYR A 121 -4.27 -0.44 14.10
C TYR A 121 -4.08 0.22 12.73
N ALA A 122 -5.15 0.37 11.93
CA ALA A 122 -5.09 1.08 10.65
C ALA A 122 -4.61 2.53 10.82
N VAL A 123 -5.10 3.24 11.84
CA VAL A 123 -4.64 4.62 12.15
C VAL A 123 -3.17 4.62 12.55
N ALA A 124 -2.73 3.69 13.40
CA ALA A 124 -1.33 3.59 13.79
C ALA A 124 -0.42 3.32 12.59
N VAL A 125 -0.79 2.38 11.71
CA VAL A 125 -0.07 2.11 10.46
C VAL A 125 -0.06 3.34 9.56
N ALA A 126 -1.19 4.05 9.42
CA ALA A 126 -1.26 5.26 8.61
C ALA A 126 -0.30 6.34 9.11
N LEU A 127 -0.20 6.56 10.43
CA LEU A 127 0.72 7.50 11.03
C LEU A 127 2.18 7.11 10.82
N VAL A 128 2.52 5.83 11.02
CA VAL A 128 3.88 5.31 10.81
C VAL A 128 4.30 5.49 9.36
N VAL A 129 3.47 5.08 8.42
CA VAL A 129 3.79 5.16 6.99
C VAL A 129 3.80 6.61 6.52
N TRP A 130 2.88 7.46 6.97
CA TRP A 130 2.90 8.89 6.65
C TRP A 130 4.19 9.55 7.13
N SER A 131 4.62 9.24 8.35
CA SER A 131 5.87 9.74 8.94
C SER A 131 7.09 9.24 8.16
N PHE A 132 7.12 7.95 7.82
CA PHE A 132 8.18 7.36 7.00
C PHE A 132 8.27 8.02 5.62
N VAL A 133 7.14 8.19 4.94
CA VAL A 133 7.11 8.85 3.63
C VAL A 133 7.66 10.26 3.72
N HIS A 134 7.17 11.06 4.67
CA HIS A 134 7.53 12.47 4.74
C HIS A 134 8.98 12.72 5.18
N TRP A 135 9.49 11.94 6.14
CA TRP A 135 10.81 12.17 6.72
C TRP A 135 11.93 11.34 6.09
N TYR A 136 11.60 10.24 5.41
CA TYR A 136 12.60 9.37 4.80
C TYR A 136 12.42 9.25 3.29
N GLU A 137 11.25 8.83 2.83
CA GLU A 137 11.04 8.51 1.41
C GLU A 137 11.08 9.74 0.49
N GLU A 138 10.35 10.81 0.81
CA GLU A 138 10.35 12.04 -0.01
C GLU A 138 11.75 12.70 -0.08
N PRO A 139 12.50 12.84 1.04
CA PRO A 139 13.88 13.33 0.98
C PRO A 139 14.81 12.44 0.17
N ASP A 140 14.74 11.11 0.30
CA ASP A 140 15.55 10.17 -0.49
C ASP A 140 15.24 10.29 -1.99
N LEU A 141 13.95 10.26 -2.35
CA LEU A 141 13.50 10.39 -3.73
C LEU A 141 13.93 11.73 -4.33
N ARG A 142 13.87 12.82 -3.56
CA ARG A 142 14.35 14.13 -4.00
C ARG A 142 15.86 14.16 -4.21
N ARG A 143 16.65 13.55 -3.31
CA ARG A 143 18.12 13.46 -3.47
C ARG A 143 18.52 12.66 -4.70
N ARG A 144 17.74 11.64 -5.05
CA ARG A 144 18.06 10.70 -6.15
C ARG A 144 17.56 11.17 -7.51
N PHE A 145 16.37 11.76 -7.59
CA PHE A 145 15.71 12.11 -8.85
C PHE A 145 15.57 13.62 -9.08
N GLY A 146 15.89 14.46 -8.08
CA GLY A 146 15.96 15.91 -8.21
C GLY A 146 14.69 16.54 -8.79
N ALA A 147 14.86 17.35 -9.83
CA ALA A 147 13.77 18.11 -10.47
C ALA A 147 12.64 17.21 -11.02
N ALA A 148 12.95 15.99 -11.48
CA ALA A 148 11.93 15.08 -11.98
C ALA A 148 10.96 14.62 -10.87
N TYR A 149 11.47 14.44 -9.65
CA TYR A 149 10.61 14.13 -8.50
C TYR A 149 9.84 15.34 -8.00
N ASP A 150 10.46 16.53 -8.00
CA ASP A 150 9.77 17.77 -7.63
C ASP A 150 8.59 18.07 -8.57
N ASP A 151 8.77 17.90 -9.88
CA ASP A 151 7.69 18.04 -10.87
C ASP A 151 6.57 17.00 -10.66
N TYR A 152 6.94 15.73 -10.47
CA TYR A 152 5.99 14.66 -10.19
C TYR A 152 5.18 14.92 -8.91
N ARG A 153 5.85 15.36 -7.83
CA ARG A 153 5.22 15.71 -6.55
C ARG A 153 4.28 16.90 -6.66
N ALA A 154 4.61 17.90 -7.49
CA ALA A 154 3.75 19.06 -7.71
C ALA A 154 2.42 18.67 -8.39
N HIS A 155 2.44 17.65 -9.24
CA HIS A 155 1.28 17.25 -10.03
C HIS A 155 0.51 16.05 -9.47
N VAL A 156 1.15 15.19 -8.66
CA VAL A 156 0.53 13.96 -8.17
C VAL A 156 0.40 13.99 -6.64
N PRO A 157 -0.82 13.95 -6.10
CA PRO A 157 -1.05 13.92 -4.66
C PRO A 157 -0.46 12.65 -4.00
N GLY A 158 -0.10 12.79 -2.72
CA GLY A 158 0.50 11.70 -1.95
C GLY A 158 -0.43 10.51 -1.74
N TRP A 159 -1.65 10.76 -1.25
CA TRP A 159 -2.53 9.72 -0.71
C TRP A 159 -3.94 9.66 -1.30
N TRP A 160 -4.38 10.71 -1.99
CA TRP A 160 -5.72 10.78 -2.60
C TRP A 160 -5.58 10.67 -4.11
N PRO A 161 -6.22 9.71 -4.78
CA PRO A 161 -6.07 9.57 -6.22
C PRO A 161 -6.68 10.78 -6.96
N ARG A 162 -5.93 11.36 -7.90
CA ARG A 162 -6.49 12.30 -8.88
C ARG A 162 -7.36 11.57 -9.90
N LEU A 163 -8.27 12.29 -10.57
CA LEU A 163 -9.18 11.70 -11.57
C LEU A 163 -8.55 11.52 -12.96
N ARG A 164 -7.56 12.35 -13.29
CA ARG A 164 -6.89 12.34 -14.60
C ARG A 164 -5.44 11.91 -14.42
N PRO A 165 -4.88 11.03 -15.28
CA PRO A 165 -3.51 10.57 -15.13
C PRO A 165 -2.51 11.70 -15.38
N PHE A 166 -1.46 11.75 -14.56
CA PHE A 166 -0.28 12.56 -14.85
C PHE A 166 0.44 12.05 -16.11
N ARG A 167 0.88 12.98 -16.95
CA ARG A 167 1.71 12.73 -18.13
C ARG A 167 2.96 13.60 -18.01
N PRO A 168 4.12 13.01 -17.67
CA PRO A 168 5.39 13.74 -17.70
C PRO A 168 5.77 14.11 -19.13
#